data_AF-A0A7W1ARV5-F1
#
_entry.id   AF-A0A7W1ARV5-F1
#
_cell.length_a   1.000
_cell.length_b   1.000
_cell.length_c   1.000
_cell.angle_alpha   90.00
_cell.angle_beta   90.00
_cell.angle_gamma   90.00
#
_symmetry.space_group_name_H-M   'P 1'
#
loop_
_entity.id
_entity.type
_entity.pdbx_description
1 polymer ?
#
loop_
_entity_poly.entity_id
_entity_poly.type
_entity_poly.pdbx_seq_one_letter_code
_entity_poly.pdbx_strand_id
1 'polypeptide(L)'
;MAKAKKITGIDCDGAATEAVPLVLGPRLEEMCLLRKDALDFKDPEGVHDMRVASRRLRSAIRDFAPHLRKTKIAPSTKLLKEIADKLGVVRDHDVAIIALEKLQKKASSEVSSGLQRIIDDQKTQLDPARKELVQALNYKKLSQLKRNFRQAVEDAIVPQTATKTSTSGTTVKSDPSYKVFARSTLIKRLKELEALSPSLYEPQKVKPLHEMRIAAKRLRYAMELFAGCWGDQLGIFSRQVAQM
;
A
#
# COMPACT_ATOMS: atom_id res chain seq x y z
N MET A 1 -8.27 -10.74 -4.65
CA MET A 1 -7.20 -9.94 -4.00
C MET A 1 -6.16 -10.88 -3.44
N ALA A 2 -4.91 -10.77 -3.89
CA ALA A 2 -3.80 -11.47 -3.26
C ALA A 2 -3.77 -11.22 -1.74
N LYS A 3 -3.82 -12.31 -0.96
CA LYS A 3 -3.61 -12.26 0.49
C LYS A 3 -2.18 -11.81 0.73
N ALA A 4 -1.98 -10.83 1.62
CA ALA A 4 -0.65 -10.41 1.99
C ALA A 4 0.08 -11.59 2.61
N LYS A 5 1.33 -11.85 2.21
CA LYS A 5 2.16 -12.81 2.95
C LYS A 5 2.23 -12.41 4.42
N LYS A 6 2.11 -13.40 5.31
CA LYS A 6 2.26 -13.21 6.75
C LYS A 6 3.72 -12.84 7.03
N ILE A 7 3.92 -11.80 7.83
CA ILE A 7 5.27 -11.39 8.24
C ILE A 7 5.66 -12.29 9.40
N THR A 8 6.83 -12.92 9.32
CA THR A 8 7.35 -13.89 10.30
C THR A 8 8.55 -13.31 11.04
N GLY A 9 8.81 -13.80 12.25
CA GLY A 9 10.03 -13.44 13.00
C GLY A 9 9.96 -12.08 13.70
N ILE A 10 8.79 -11.46 13.81
CA ILE A 10 8.60 -10.24 14.60
C ILE A 10 8.46 -10.62 16.07
N ASP A 11 9.34 -10.10 16.92
CA ASP A 11 9.12 -10.03 18.36
C ASP A 11 8.21 -8.84 18.69
N CYS A 12 7.04 -9.13 19.26
CA CYS A 12 6.06 -8.10 19.60
C CYS A 12 6.49 -7.25 20.82
N ASP A 13 7.30 -7.81 21.70
CA ASP A 13 7.80 -7.14 22.90
C ASP A 13 9.20 -6.54 22.69
N GLY A 14 9.90 -6.96 21.63
CA GLY A 14 11.13 -6.37 21.11
C GLY A 14 10.97 -4.95 20.53
N ALA A 15 12.08 -4.29 20.22
CA ALA A 15 12.11 -2.90 19.79
C ALA A 15 11.42 -2.71 18.42
N ALA A 16 10.65 -1.62 18.26
CA ALA A 16 9.94 -1.35 17.01
C ALA A 16 10.89 -1.19 15.81
N THR A 17 12.11 -0.66 16.03
CA THR A 17 13.16 -0.57 15.00
C THR A 17 13.59 -1.93 14.43
N GLU A 18 13.60 -3.00 15.23
CA GLU A 18 13.99 -4.35 14.77
C GLU A 18 12.99 -4.93 13.78
N ALA A 19 11.71 -4.56 13.90
CA ALA A 19 10.66 -4.97 12.97
C ALA A 19 10.74 -4.26 11.61
N VAL A 20 11.40 -3.10 11.51
CA VAL A 20 11.45 -2.30 10.27
C VAL A 20 12.01 -3.10 9.07
N PRO A 21 13.23 -3.68 9.12
CA PRO A 21 13.76 -4.45 8.00
C PRO A 21 12.98 -5.76 7.77
N LEU A 22 12.49 -6.40 8.84
CA LEU A 22 11.70 -7.63 8.79
C LEU A 22 10.33 -7.43 8.10
N VAL A 23 9.80 -6.21 8.11
CA VAL A 23 8.58 -5.86 7.39
C VAL A 23 8.89 -5.34 5.98
N LEU A 24 9.72 -4.31 5.88
CA LEU A 24 9.82 -3.52 4.65
C LEU A 24 10.54 -4.28 3.53
N GLY A 25 11.57 -5.07 3.85
CA GLY A 25 12.29 -5.90 2.89
C GLY A 25 11.37 -6.94 2.22
N PRO A 26 10.74 -7.84 3.00
CA PRO A 26 9.83 -8.84 2.45
C PRO A 26 8.64 -8.26 1.68
N ARG A 27 8.11 -7.09 2.07
CA ARG A 27 7.04 -6.41 1.32
C ARG A 27 7.50 -5.91 -0.05
N LEU A 28 8.73 -5.42 -0.16
CA LEU A 28 9.33 -5.08 -1.45
C LEU A 28 9.54 -6.33 -2.30
N GLU A 29 10.02 -7.42 -1.70
CA GLU A 29 10.22 -8.68 -2.41
C GLU A 29 8.90 -9.25 -2.95
N GLU A 30 7.85 -9.27 -2.12
CA GLU A 30 6.50 -9.68 -2.52
C GLU A 30 6.02 -8.89 -3.75
N MET A 31 6.16 -7.56 -3.73
CA MET A 31 5.81 -6.72 -4.87
C MET A 31 6.65 -7.07 -6.11
N CYS A 32 7.97 -7.26 -5.97
CA CYS A 32 8.85 -7.57 -7.09
C CYS A 32 8.62 -8.97 -7.69
N LEU A 33 8.17 -9.95 -6.89
CA LEU A 33 7.85 -11.30 -7.38
C LEU A 33 6.67 -11.30 -8.35
N LEU A 34 5.72 -10.37 -8.17
CA LEU A 34 4.54 -10.20 -9.04
C LEU A 34 4.87 -9.56 -10.40
N ARG A 35 6.14 -9.22 -10.65
CA ARG A 35 6.57 -8.57 -11.90
C ARG A 35 6.17 -9.38 -13.14
N LYS A 36 6.35 -10.70 -13.12
CA LYS A 36 6.08 -11.55 -14.28
C LYS A 36 4.59 -11.46 -14.65
N ASP A 37 3.73 -11.64 -13.65
CA ASP A 37 2.28 -11.61 -13.81
C ASP A 37 1.80 -10.21 -14.21
N ALA A 38 2.37 -9.15 -13.62
CA ALA A 38 2.04 -7.77 -13.99
C ALA A 38 2.45 -7.36 -15.42
N LEU A 39 3.31 -8.15 -16.08
CA LEU A 39 3.69 -7.97 -17.48
C LEU A 39 3.02 -8.98 -18.42
N ASP A 40 2.23 -9.91 -17.88
CA ASP A 40 1.34 -10.75 -18.68
C ASP A 40 0.01 -10.03 -18.88
N PHE A 41 -0.05 -9.18 -19.90
CA PHE A 41 -1.22 -8.36 -20.19
C PHE A 41 -2.45 -9.15 -20.68
N LYS A 42 -2.38 -10.48 -20.77
CA LYS A 42 -3.54 -11.35 -21.01
C LYS A 42 -4.42 -11.45 -19.77
N ASP A 43 -3.84 -11.30 -18.58
CA ASP A 43 -4.55 -11.29 -17.31
C ASP A 43 -4.40 -9.93 -16.61
N PRO A 44 -5.45 -9.08 -16.58
CA PRO A 44 -5.39 -7.78 -15.92
C PRO A 44 -5.23 -7.88 -14.39
N GLU A 45 -5.40 -9.06 -13.79
CA GLU A 45 -5.21 -9.26 -12.35
C GLU A 45 -3.73 -9.22 -11.93
N GLY A 46 -2.78 -9.54 -12.82
CA GLY A 46 -1.34 -9.40 -12.51
C GLY A 46 -0.96 -7.96 -12.15
N VAL A 47 -1.45 -6.98 -12.92
CA VAL A 47 -1.26 -5.54 -12.64
C VAL A 47 -1.97 -5.15 -11.33
N HIS A 48 -3.16 -5.68 -11.09
CA HIS A 48 -3.92 -5.44 -9.86
C HIS A 48 -3.16 -5.89 -8.62
N ASP A 49 -2.68 -7.13 -8.61
CA ASP A 49 -2.00 -7.72 -7.45
C ASP A 49 -0.69 -6.98 -7.15
N MET A 50 0.11 -6.65 -8.16
CA MET A 50 1.32 -5.85 -7.96
C MET A 50 1.01 -4.44 -7.43
N ARG A 51 -0.07 -3.81 -7.90
CA ARG A 51 -0.56 -2.50 -7.38
C ARG A 51 -1.00 -2.61 -5.93
N VAL A 52 -1.65 -3.69 -5.53
CA VAL A 52 -2.04 -3.94 -4.13
C VAL A 52 -0.79 -4.13 -3.26
N ALA A 53 0.17 -4.95 -3.69
CA ALA A 53 1.44 -5.14 -2.98
C ALA A 53 2.23 -3.83 -2.82
N SER A 54 2.33 -3.02 -3.89
CA SER A 54 2.95 -1.70 -3.85
C SER A 54 2.28 -0.76 -2.85
N ARG A 55 0.93 -0.74 -2.80
CA ARG A 55 0.19 0.08 -1.84
C ARG A 55 0.42 -0.36 -0.41
N ARG A 56 0.49 -1.67 -0.13
CA ARG A 56 0.81 -2.22 1.19
C ARG A 56 2.21 -1.81 1.63
N LEU A 57 3.23 -1.98 0.79
CA LEU A 57 4.60 -1.54 1.07
C LEU A 57 4.65 -0.04 1.39
N ARG A 58 4.07 0.81 0.54
CA ARG A 58 4.04 2.27 0.75
C ARG A 58 3.26 2.69 2.00
N SER A 59 2.27 1.90 2.42
CA SER A 59 1.55 2.12 3.67
C SER A 59 2.43 1.73 4.87
N ALA A 60 3.12 0.59 4.82
CA ALA A 60 4.07 0.18 5.85
C ALA A 60 5.20 1.20 6.04
N ILE A 61 5.81 1.71 4.96
CA ILE A 61 6.85 2.75 5.04
C ILE A 61 6.32 4.00 5.76
N ARG A 62 5.06 4.38 5.50
CA ARG A 62 4.42 5.54 6.13
C ARG A 62 4.13 5.29 7.61
N ASP A 63 3.72 4.08 7.95
CA ASP A 63 3.44 3.72 9.34
C ASP A 63 4.74 3.74 10.16
N PHE A 64 5.82 3.20 9.62
CA PHE A 64 7.18 3.28 10.20
C PHE A 64 7.89 4.62 10.01
N ALA A 65 7.26 5.64 9.43
CA ALA A 65 7.90 6.94 9.22
C ALA A 65 8.52 7.57 10.49
N PRO A 66 7.95 7.41 11.71
CA PRO A 66 8.61 7.87 12.93
C PRO A 66 10.00 7.26 13.15
N HIS A 67 10.20 6.00 12.75
CA HIS A 67 11.46 5.27 12.93
C HIS A 67 12.42 5.39 11.74
N LEU A 68 12.11 6.25 10.76
CA LEU A 68 12.86 6.36 9.51
C LEU A 68 13.30 7.80 9.25
N ARG A 69 14.60 8.01 9.02
CA ARG A 69 15.14 9.25 8.47
C ARG A 69 14.60 9.46 7.07
N LYS A 70 13.70 10.44 6.92
CA LYS A 70 13.05 10.78 5.65
C LYS A 70 14.05 10.98 4.52
N THR A 71 15.17 11.65 4.77
CA THR A 71 16.21 11.95 3.75
C THR A 71 16.84 10.68 3.16
N LYS A 72 16.97 9.61 3.94
CA LYS A 72 17.56 8.34 3.51
C LYS A 72 16.57 7.50 2.69
N ILE A 73 15.31 7.44 3.11
CA ILE A 73 14.29 6.61 2.45
C ILE A 73 13.59 7.31 1.27
N ALA A 74 13.62 8.64 1.21
CA ALA A 74 12.93 9.45 0.20
C ALA A 74 13.21 9.01 -1.25
N PRO A 75 14.47 8.80 -1.69
CA PRO A 75 14.76 8.38 -3.07
C PRO A 75 14.03 7.10 -3.46
N SER A 76 14.05 6.09 -2.57
CA SER A 76 13.37 4.83 -2.84
C SER A 76 11.85 4.97 -2.82
N THR A 77 11.28 5.78 -1.93
CA THR A 77 9.82 6.03 -1.92
C THR A 77 9.34 6.77 -3.17
N LYS A 78 10.18 7.62 -3.77
CA LYS A 78 9.90 8.30 -5.03
C LYS A 78 9.79 7.28 -6.17
N LEU A 79 10.77 6.40 -6.32
CA LEU A 79 10.75 5.33 -7.33
C LEU A 79 9.56 4.38 -7.15
N LEU A 80 9.24 4.01 -5.90
CA LEU A 80 8.06 3.19 -5.59
C LEU A 80 6.75 3.90 -5.97
N LYS A 81 6.69 5.22 -5.81
CA LYS A 81 5.54 6.02 -6.25
C LYS A 81 5.44 6.04 -7.78
N GLU A 82 6.55 6.25 -8.49
CA GLU A 82 6.57 6.23 -9.96
C GLU A 82 6.06 4.89 -10.52
N ILE A 83 6.53 3.76 -9.97
CA ILE A 83 6.02 2.43 -10.31
C ILE A 83 4.51 2.32 -10.02
N ALA A 84 4.08 2.77 -8.84
CA ALA A 84 2.66 2.70 -8.44
C ALA A 84 1.75 3.55 -9.34
N ASP A 85 2.25 4.69 -9.82
CA ASP A 85 1.53 5.58 -10.72
C ASP A 85 1.37 4.91 -12.10
N LYS A 86 2.43 4.30 -12.66
CA LYS A 86 2.35 3.54 -13.93
C LYS A 86 1.45 2.30 -13.85
N LEU A 87 1.53 1.54 -12.75
CA LEU A 87 0.59 0.46 -12.45
C LEU A 87 -0.87 0.97 -12.37
N GLY A 88 -1.05 2.22 -11.90
CA GLY A 88 -2.36 2.85 -11.81
C GLY A 88 -2.96 3.13 -13.17
N VAL A 89 -2.23 3.79 -14.06
CA VAL A 89 -2.71 4.13 -15.40
C VAL A 89 -3.18 2.88 -16.15
N VAL A 90 -2.37 1.81 -16.17
CA VAL A 90 -2.74 0.54 -16.82
C VAL A 90 -4.02 -0.05 -16.20
N ARG A 91 -4.10 -0.13 -14.86
CA ARG A 91 -5.28 -0.70 -14.19
C ARG A 91 -6.54 0.14 -14.39
N ASP A 92 -6.41 1.46 -14.48
CA ASP A 92 -7.56 2.34 -14.66
C ASP A 92 -8.17 2.11 -16.06
N HIS A 93 -7.34 1.93 -17.10
CA HIS A 93 -7.79 1.51 -18.43
C HIS A 93 -8.40 0.10 -18.42
N ASP A 94 -7.74 -0.90 -17.82
CA ASP A 94 -8.26 -2.28 -17.75
C ASP A 94 -9.66 -2.31 -17.09
N VAL A 95 -9.84 -1.59 -15.98
CA VAL A 95 -11.13 -1.51 -15.28
C VAL A 95 -12.18 -0.79 -16.12
N ALA A 96 -11.82 0.30 -16.79
CA ALA A 96 -12.73 1.03 -17.66
C ALA A 96 -13.21 0.16 -18.83
N ILE A 97 -12.30 -0.53 -19.52
CA ILE A 97 -12.62 -1.44 -20.63
C ILE A 97 -13.55 -2.56 -20.15
N ILE A 98 -13.23 -3.23 -19.04
CA ILE A 98 -14.08 -4.30 -18.48
C ILE A 98 -15.48 -3.79 -18.14
N ALA A 99 -15.59 -2.58 -17.57
CA ALA A 99 -16.87 -1.99 -17.23
C ALA A 99 -17.69 -1.62 -18.48
N LEU A 100 -17.05 -1.02 -19.48
CA LEU A 100 -17.69 -0.65 -20.75
C LEU A 100 -18.13 -1.88 -21.54
N GLU A 101 -17.32 -2.92 -21.63
CA GLU A 101 -17.69 -4.19 -22.29
C GLU A 101 -18.89 -4.86 -21.60
N LYS A 102 -18.97 -4.78 -20.26
CA LYS A 102 -20.14 -5.26 -19.50
C LYS A 102 -21.40 -4.44 -19.77
N LEU A 103 -21.27 -3.12 -19.92
CA LEU A 103 -22.39 -2.24 -20.27
C LEU A 103 -22.85 -2.49 -21.71
N GLN A 104 -21.91 -2.63 -22.64
CA GLN A 104 -22.18 -2.88 -24.06
C GLN A 104 -23.01 -4.16 -24.27
N LYS A 105 -22.69 -5.24 -23.54
CA LYS A 105 -23.45 -6.50 -23.58
C LYS A 105 -24.93 -6.37 -23.20
N LYS A 106 -25.33 -5.28 -22.54
CA LYS A 106 -26.70 -5.02 -22.08
C LYS A 106 -27.38 -3.88 -22.86
N ALA A 107 -26.66 -3.26 -23.80
CA ALA A 107 -27.11 -2.07 -24.50
C ALA A 107 -27.92 -2.42 -25.77
N SER A 108 -28.76 -1.49 -26.24
CA SER A 108 -29.35 -1.58 -27.58
C SER A 108 -28.26 -1.51 -28.67
N SER A 109 -28.61 -1.91 -29.90
CA SER A 109 -27.69 -1.87 -31.04
C SER A 109 -27.08 -0.48 -31.27
N GLU A 110 -27.91 0.56 -31.19
CA GLU A 110 -27.51 1.97 -31.37
C GLU A 110 -26.46 2.38 -30.33
N VAL A 111 -26.72 2.14 -29.04
CA VAL A 111 -25.81 2.49 -27.93
C VAL A 111 -24.55 1.62 -27.96
N SER A 112 -24.67 0.35 -28.33
CA SER A 112 -23.55 -0.59 -28.41
C SER A 112 -22.45 -0.13 -29.37
N SER A 113 -22.83 0.47 -30.50
CA SER A 113 -21.88 1.03 -31.47
C SER A 113 -21.09 2.22 -30.91
N GLY A 114 -21.74 3.09 -30.12
CA GLY A 114 -21.10 4.20 -29.43
C GLY A 114 -20.14 3.73 -28.35
N LEU A 115 -20.55 2.74 -27.55
CA LEU A 115 -19.69 2.13 -26.53
C LEU A 115 -18.45 1.46 -27.14
N GLN A 116 -18.59 0.81 -28.31
CA GLN A 116 -17.45 0.21 -29.01
C GLN A 116 -16.36 1.25 -29.30
N ARG A 117 -16.75 2.43 -29.82
CA ARG A 117 -15.79 3.51 -30.12
C ARG A 117 -15.05 3.98 -28.87
N ILE A 118 -15.72 4.07 -27.73
CA ILE A 118 -15.09 4.44 -26.45
C ILE A 118 -14.14 3.34 -25.97
N ILE A 119 -14.51 2.06 -26.12
CA ILE A 119 -13.65 0.93 -25.78
C ILE A 119 -12.37 0.94 -26.64
N ASP A 120 -12.51 1.22 -27.93
CA ASP A 120 -11.38 1.26 -28.87
C ASP A 120 -10.42 2.43 -28.56
N ASP A 121 -10.94 3.60 -28.17
CA ASP A 121 -10.12 4.71 -27.68
C ASP A 121 -9.36 4.32 -26.41
N GLN A 122 -10.03 3.69 -25.43
CA GLN A 122 -9.37 3.20 -24.22
C GLN A 122 -8.26 2.18 -24.52
N LYS A 123 -8.49 1.27 -25.48
CA LYS A 123 -7.47 0.29 -25.92
C LYS A 123 -6.28 0.97 -26.60
N THR A 124 -6.54 2.03 -27.38
CA THR A 124 -5.48 2.84 -28.02
C THR A 124 -4.58 3.52 -26.97
N GLN A 125 -5.16 4.01 -25.88
CA GLN A 125 -4.41 4.66 -24.79
C GLN A 125 -3.70 3.65 -23.85
N LEU A 126 -4.21 2.42 -23.78
CA LEU A 126 -3.63 1.36 -22.95
C LEU A 126 -2.25 0.91 -23.44
N ASP A 127 -2.02 0.87 -24.75
CA ASP A 127 -0.74 0.44 -25.34
C ASP A 127 0.47 1.29 -24.90
N PRO A 128 0.46 2.63 -24.99
CA PRO A 128 1.56 3.43 -24.47
C PRO A 128 1.72 3.26 -22.95
N ALA A 129 0.63 3.18 -22.17
CA ALA A 129 0.71 2.94 -20.73
C ALA A 129 1.39 1.60 -20.38
N ARG A 130 1.10 0.54 -21.15
CA ARG A 130 1.75 -0.77 -21.02
C ARG A 130 3.25 -0.69 -21.35
N LYS A 131 3.63 0.05 -22.39
CA LYS A 131 5.06 0.28 -22.73
C LYS A 131 5.79 1.01 -21.60
N GLU A 132 5.19 2.05 -21.03
CA GLU A 132 5.76 2.75 -19.87
C GLU A 132 5.90 1.84 -18.65
N LEU A 133 4.91 0.98 -18.39
CA LEU A 133 4.96 0.01 -17.31
C LEU A 133 6.10 -1.00 -17.50
N VAL A 134 6.29 -1.52 -18.72
CA VAL A 134 7.43 -2.40 -19.05
C VAL A 134 8.77 -1.72 -18.76
N GLN A 135 8.91 -0.43 -19.11
CA GLN A 135 10.13 0.33 -18.85
C GLN A 135 10.35 0.61 -17.35
N ALA A 136 9.28 0.87 -16.59
CA ALA A 136 9.34 1.07 -15.15
C ALA A 136 9.69 -0.23 -14.41
N LEU A 137 9.17 -1.36 -14.89
CA LEU A 137 9.40 -2.70 -14.33
C LEU A 137 10.59 -3.41 -14.99
N ASN A 138 11.54 -2.69 -15.58
CA ASN A 138 12.75 -3.29 -16.13
C ASN A 138 13.51 -4.07 -15.03
N TYR A 139 13.97 -5.29 -15.35
CA TYR A 139 14.62 -6.17 -14.38
C TYR A 139 15.85 -5.53 -13.71
N LYS A 140 16.69 -4.81 -14.48
CA LYS A 140 17.88 -4.12 -13.94
C LYS A 140 17.47 -2.99 -12.98
N LYS A 141 16.46 -2.18 -13.35
CA LYS A 141 15.93 -1.10 -12.49
C LYS A 141 15.35 -1.64 -11.19
N LEU A 142 14.53 -2.69 -11.25
CA LEU A 142 13.97 -3.32 -10.05
C LEU A 142 15.04 -3.95 -9.16
N SER A 143 16.03 -4.61 -9.75
CA SER A 143 17.16 -5.18 -8.99
C SER A 143 17.97 -4.10 -8.27
N GLN A 144 18.21 -2.96 -8.93
CA GLN A 144 18.86 -1.81 -8.31
C GLN A 144 18.01 -1.20 -7.20
N LEU A 145 16.69 -1.07 -7.42
CA LEU A 145 15.76 -0.61 -6.39
C LEU A 145 15.80 -1.51 -5.14
N LYS A 146 15.81 -2.84 -5.30
CA LYS A 146 15.91 -3.77 -4.17
C LYS A 146 17.17 -3.55 -3.34
N ARG A 147 18.34 -3.44 -3.98
CA ARG A 147 19.61 -3.18 -3.30
C ARG A 147 19.61 -1.82 -2.59
N ASN A 148 19.25 -0.76 -3.31
CA ASN A 148 19.22 0.59 -2.77
C ASN A 148 18.22 0.72 -1.61
N PHE A 149 17.06 0.07 -1.73
CA PHE A 149 16.04 0.10 -0.69
C PHE A 149 16.51 -0.57 0.59
N ARG A 150 17.15 -1.74 0.49
CA ARG A 150 17.72 -2.43 1.66
C ARG A 150 18.71 -1.54 2.41
N GLN A 151 19.71 -1.01 1.71
CA GLN A 151 20.69 -0.10 2.32
C GLN A 151 20.02 1.16 2.88
N ALA A 152 19.08 1.76 2.13
CA ALA A 152 18.37 2.95 2.59
C ALA A 152 17.53 2.70 3.84
N VAL A 153 16.94 1.52 4.01
CA VAL A 153 16.21 1.15 5.23
C VAL A 153 17.18 1.02 6.40
N GLU A 154 18.28 0.29 6.23
CA GLU A 154 19.32 0.13 7.26
C GLU A 154 19.87 1.49 7.72
N ASP A 155 20.21 2.37 6.77
CA ASP A 155 20.68 3.74 7.03
C ASP A 155 19.60 4.65 7.64
N ALA A 156 18.32 4.38 7.37
CA ALA A 156 17.23 5.25 7.80
C ALA A 156 16.79 4.99 9.24
N ILE A 157 17.04 3.79 9.79
CA ILE A 157 16.53 3.41 11.12
C ILE A 157 17.05 4.39 12.19
N VAL A 158 16.11 4.97 12.92
CA VAL A 158 16.36 5.82 14.09
C VAL A 158 15.43 5.41 15.22
N PRO A 159 15.94 5.13 16.43
CA PRO A 159 15.11 4.83 17.59
C PRO A 159 14.21 6.01 17.97
N GLN A 160 12.98 5.73 18.38
CA GLN A 160 12.10 6.72 18.99
C GLN A 160 12.37 6.71 20.51
N THR A 161 13.28 7.57 20.98
CA THR A 161 13.60 7.61 22.41
C THR A 161 12.43 8.16 23.21
N ALA A 162 11.73 7.30 23.94
CA ALA A 162 10.84 7.73 25.02
C ALA A 162 11.64 7.78 26.32
N THR A 163 11.61 8.90 27.03
CA THR A 163 12.13 9.00 28.39
C THR A 163 11.21 8.20 29.32
N LYS A 164 11.70 7.09 29.86
CA LYS A 164 11.09 6.43 31.02
C LYS A 164 11.92 6.78 32.26
N THR A 165 11.27 7.35 33.26
CA THR A 165 11.86 7.54 34.59
C THR A 165 11.76 6.21 35.32
N SER A 166 12.90 5.58 35.60
CA SER A 166 12.92 4.39 36.47
C SER A 166 12.80 4.81 37.94
N THR A 167 12.30 3.91 38.79
CA THR A 167 12.18 4.08 40.25
C THR A 167 13.54 4.32 40.93
N SER A 168 14.65 4.07 40.24
CA SER A 168 16.03 4.28 40.70
C SER A 168 16.68 5.56 40.16
N GLY A 169 15.93 6.46 39.51
CA GLY A 169 16.45 7.76 39.03
C GLY A 169 17.31 7.68 37.76
N THR A 170 17.47 6.51 37.15
CA THR A 170 18.23 6.33 35.91
C THR A 170 17.30 6.45 34.69
N THR A 171 17.49 7.47 33.86
CA THR A 171 16.77 7.63 32.59
C THR A 171 17.35 6.71 31.52
N VAL A 172 16.74 5.54 31.32
CA VAL A 172 17.09 4.67 30.19
C VAL A 172 16.26 5.10 28.98
N LYS A 173 16.93 5.59 27.94
CA LYS A 173 16.31 5.85 26.64
C LYS A 173 16.13 4.52 25.91
N SER A 174 14.89 4.05 25.77
CA SER A 174 14.57 2.83 25.03
C SER A 174 13.52 3.10 23.96
N ASP A 175 13.67 2.48 22.79
CA ASP A 175 12.63 2.47 21.75
C ASP A 175 11.37 1.77 22.29
N PRO A 176 10.13 2.25 22.00
CA PRO A 176 8.92 1.49 22.32
C PRO A 176 8.97 0.09 21.70
N SER A 177 8.34 -0.87 22.40
CA SER A 177 8.15 -2.19 21.79
C SER A 177 7.29 -2.10 20.54
N TYR A 178 7.46 -3.07 19.63
CA TYR A 178 6.69 -3.15 18.41
C TYR A 178 5.17 -3.12 18.66
N LYS A 179 4.70 -3.81 19.71
CA LYS A 179 3.29 -3.79 20.13
C LYS A 179 2.82 -2.43 20.62
N VAL A 180 3.64 -1.69 21.38
CA VAL A 180 3.28 -0.33 21.83
C VAL A 180 3.22 0.64 20.65
N PHE A 181 4.18 0.56 19.74
CA PHE A 181 4.22 1.34 18.51
C PHE A 181 3.04 1.02 17.57
N ALA A 182 2.71 -0.26 17.42
CA ALA A 182 1.57 -0.71 16.63
C ALA A 182 0.25 -0.16 17.18
N ARG A 183 0.04 -0.22 18.50
CA ARG A 183 -1.15 0.34 19.15
C ARG A 183 -1.29 1.83 18.90
N SER A 184 -0.21 2.61 19.07
CA SER A 184 -0.25 4.06 18.86
C SER A 184 -0.54 4.40 17.39
N THR A 185 0.03 3.64 16.45
CA THR A 185 -0.23 3.77 15.02
C THR A 185 -1.69 3.48 14.69
N LEU A 186 -2.25 2.38 15.19
CA LEU A 186 -3.65 1.99 14.96
C LEU A 186 -4.62 3.04 15.49
N ILE A 187 -4.41 3.53 16.73
CA ILE A 187 -5.23 4.60 17.31
C ILE A 187 -5.16 5.87 16.46
N LYS A 188 -3.98 6.24 15.96
CA LYS A 188 -3.81 7.39 15.08
C LYS A 188 -4.61 7.24 13.78
N ARG A 189 -4.63 6.05 13.16
CA ARG A 189 -5.40 5.80 11.93
C ARG A 189 -6.89 5.72 12.15
N LEU A 190 -7.31 5.19 13.29
CA LEU A 190 -8.71 5.21 13.69
C LEU A 190 -9.21 6.66 13.85
N LYS A 191 -8.46 7.49 14.58
CA LYS A 191 -8.79 8.92 14.74
C LYS A 191 -8.83 9.69 13.42
N GLU A 192 -7.93 9.38 12.48
CA GLU A 192 -7.94 9.95 11.13
C GLU A 192 -9.23 9.60 10.38
N LEU A 193 -9.71 8.35 10.48
CA LEU A 193 -10.95 7.92 9.87
C LEU A 193 -12.18 8.53 10.57
N GLU A 194 -12.20 8.56 11.90
CA GLU A 194 -13.28 9.16 12.70
C GLU A 194 -13.44 10.65 12.40
N ALA A 195 -12.33 11.40 12.27
CA ALA A 195 -12.37 12.81 11.91
C ALA A 195 -13.00 13.07 10.52
N LEU A 196 -12.96 12.07 9.63
CA LEU A 196 -13.53 12.16 8.28
C LEU A 196 -14.93 11.54 8.18
N SER A 197 -15.41 10.82 9.21
CA SER A 197 -16.72 10.17 9.20
C SER A 197 -17.92 11.10 9.01
N PRO A 198 -17.90 12.39 9.42
CA PRO A 198 -19.00 13.30 9.11
C PRO A 198 -19.27 13.42 7.60
N SER A 199 -18.28 13.15 6.76
CA SER A 199 -18.41 13.15 5.30
C SER A 199 -19.43 12.14 4.78
N LEU A 200 -19.78 11.10 5.55
CA LEU A 200 -20.82 10.13 5.20
C LEU A 200 -22.19 10.78 5.02
N TYR A 201 -22.45 11.86 5.74
CA TYR A 201 -23.70 12.60 5.67
C TYR A 201 -23.72 13.65 4.55
N GLU A 202 -22.62 13.75 3.78
CA GLU A 202 -22.46 14.71 2.69
C GLU A 202 -22.13 14.00 1.36
N PRO A 203 -23.04 13.15 0.83
CA PRO A 203 -22.75 12.23 -0.29
C PRO A 203 -22.30 12.93 -1.58
N GLN A 204 -22.64 14.22 -1.75
CA GLN A 204 -22.25 15.01 -2.91
C GLN A 204 -20.82 15.57 -2.82
N LYS A 205 -20.19 15.57 -1.62
CA LYS A 205 -18.83 16.07 -1.44
C LYS A 205 -17.81 14.96 -1.73
N VAL A 206 -17.51 14.79 -3.01
CA VAL A 206 -16.61 13.74 -3.53
C VAL A 206 -15.23 13.75 -2.88
N LYS A 207 -14.64 14.93 -2.65
CA LYS A 207 -13.28 15.05 -2.09
C LYS A 207 -13.19 14.54 -0.63
N PRO A 208 -14.02 15.00 0.32
CA PRO A 208 -14.06 14.44 1.68
C PRO A 208 -14.31 12.93 1.72
N LEU A 209 -15.24 12.41 0.91
CA LEU A 209 -15.50 10.96 0.79
C LEU A 209 -14.27 10.21 0.27
N HIS A 210 -13.56 10.77 -0.70
CA HIS A 210 -12.33 10.19 -1.23
C HIS A 210 -11.22 10.12 -0.16
N GLU A 211 -11.07 11.18 0.64
CA GLU A 211 -10.13 11.25 1.75
C GLU A 211 -10.49 10.23 2.84
N MET A 212 -11.77 10.11 3.20
CA MET A 212 -12.26 9.11 4.14
C MET A 212 -11.94 7.69 3.68
N ARG A 213 -12.19 7.38 2.40
CA ARG A 213 -11.84 6.09 1.80
C ARG A 213 -10.34 5.81 1.84
N ILE A 214 -9.50 6.83 1.67
CA ILE A 214 -8.05 6.69 1.83
C ILE A 214 -7.70 6.37 3.29
N ALA A 215 -8.31 7.04 4.27
CA ALA A 215 -8.11 6.78 5.69
C ALA A 215 -8.52 5.36 6.08
N ALA A 216 -9.67 4.88 5.61
CA ALA A 216 -10.13 3.51 5.81
C ALA A 216 -9.11 2.48 5.28
N LYS A 217 -8.58 2.70 4.06
CA LYS A 217 -7.52 1.84 3.50
C LYS A 217 -6.25 1.86 4.34
N ARG A 218 -5.82 3.01 4.84
CA ARG A 218 -4.65 3.13 5.71
C ARG A 218 -4.85 2.35 7.00
N LEU A 219 -6.01 2.51 7.65
CA LEU A 219 -6.36 1.75 8.86
C LEU A 219 -6.34 0.25 8.57
N ARG A 220 -7.00 -0.20 7.51
CA ARG A 220 -7.00 -1.61 7.10
C ARG A 220 -5.59 -2.15 6.92
N TYR A 221 -4.71 -1.46 6.19
CA TYR A 221 -3.34 -1.93 5.97
C TYR A 221 -2.50 -1.94 7.25
N ALA A 222 -2.70 -0.98 8.15
CA ALA A 222 -2.06 -1.00 9.47
C ALA A 222 -2.55 -2.21 10.30
N MET A 223 -3.85 -2.53 10.27
CA MET A 223 -4.39 -3.72 10.94
C MET A 223 -3.84 -5.02 10.34
N GLU A 224 -3.77 -5.13 9.01
CA GLU A 224 -3.15 -6.28 8.31
C GLU A 224 -1.66 -6.41 8.70
N LEU A 225 -0.95 -5.30 8.84
CA LEU A 225 0.46 -5.27 9.20
C LEU A 225 0.71 -5.74 10.64
N PHE A 226 -0.05 -5.23 11.60
CA PHE A 226 0.16 -5.45 13.03
C PHE A 226 -0.60 -6.65 13.61
N ALA A 227 -1.42 -7.34 12.82
CA ALA A 227 -2.23 -8.47 13.26
C ALA A 227 -1.44 -9.55 14.02
N GLY A 228 -0.16 -9.76 13.67
CA GLY A 228 0.70 -10.75 14.32
C GLY A 228 0.81 -10.63 15.85
N CYS A 229 0.64 -9.43 16.41
CA CYS A 229 0.74 -9.19 17.85
C CYS A 229 -0.57 -9.27 18.65
N TRP A 230 -1.70 -9.47 17.97
CA TRP A 230 -3.04 -9.59 18.57
C TRP A 230 -3.86 -10.76 18.01
N GLY A 231 -3.21 -11.69 17.29
CA GLY A 231 -3.88 -12.85 16.69
C GLY A 231 -4.95 -12.47 15.66
N ASP A 232 -5.95 -13.34 15.51
CA ASP A 232 -6.96 -13.20 14.45
C ASP A 232 -8.01 -12.10 14.70
N GLN A 233 -8.07 -11.54 15.91
CA GLN A 233 -9.05 -10.51 16.29
C GLN A 233 -8.92 -9.26 15.40
N LEU A 234 -7.71 -8.74 15.21
CA LEU A 234 -7.47 -7.60 14.30
C LEU A 234 -7.80 -7.95 12.83
N GLY A 235 -7.65 -9.22 12.44
CA GLY A 235 -8.01 -9.70 11.11
C GLY A 235 -9.50 -9.62 10.82
N ILE A 236 -10.36 -9.82 11.82
CA ILE A 236 -11.82 -9.68 11.70
C ILE A 236 -12.18 -8.22 11.39
N PHE A 237 -11.69 -7.29 12.20
CA PHE A 237 -11.97 -5.87 12.00
C PHE A 237 -11.38 -5.33 10.69
N SER A 238 -10.20 -5.80 10.29
CA SER A 238 -9.62 -5.45 8.97
C SER A 238 -10.57 -5.82 7.81
N ARG A 239 -11.28 -6.96 7.91
CA ARG A 239 -12.29 -7.35 6.91
C ARG A 239 -13.53 -6.46 6.93
N GLN A 240 -13.94 -5.94 8.08
CA GLN A 240 -15.05 -4.98 8.16
C GLN A 240 -14.67 -3.65 7.53
N VAL A 241 -13.49 -3.10 7.86
CA VAL A 241 -12.98 -1.87 7.23
C VAL A 241 -12.78 -2.04 5.72
N ALA A 242 -12.56 -3.26 5.23
CA ALA A 242 -12.47 -3.56 3.80
C ALA A 242 -13.79 -3.38 3.03
N GLN A 243 -14.93 -3.34 3.72
CA GLN A 243 -16.26 -3.15 3.12
C GLN A 243 -16.65 -1.67 2.99
N MET A 244 -15.88 -0.76 3.59
CA MET A 244 -16.01 0.70 3.46
C MET A 244 -15.30 1.22 2.21
#